data_AF-A0A6B1BZJ2-F1
#
_entry.id   AF-A0A6B1BZJ2-F1
#
_cell.length_a   1.000
_cell.length_b   1.000
_cell.length_c   1.000
_cell.angle_alpha   90.00
_cell.angle_beta   90.00
_cell.angle_gamma   90.00
#
_symmetry.space_group_name_H-M   'P 1'
#
loop_
_entity.id
_entity.type
_entity.pdbx_description
1 polymer ?
#
loop_
_entity_poly.entity_id
_entity_poly.type
_entity_poly.pdbx_seq_one_letter_code
_entity_poly.pdbx_strand_id
1 'polypeptide(L)'
;MSDAEITDELPQELNVSEYVGPYLFPNNSRRRIPAIIYLSAALVCTVVWAVAADSPLVNGGFLGAAIALAVFALYGFVCGKELKIDESDALVIAIGAVGFPVGHASAQMGWRGWLSRPTWRILLYSNEPQPDQRGLVFVDGITGEVIDQLVQPNPEDWADLGND
;
A
#
# COMPACT_ATOMS: atom_id res chain seq x y z
N MET A 1 -9.21 -28.38 37.09
CA MET A 1 -9.08 -26.91 37.05
C MET A 1 -10.49 -26.39 36.78
N SER A 2 -11.02 -25.53 37.64
CA SER A 2 -12.37 -24.98 37.50
C SER A 2 -12.35 -23.73 36.61
N ASP A 3 -13.39 -23.52 35.78
CA ASP A 3 -13.52 -22.41 34.81
C ASP A 3 -13.32 -21.00 35.40
N ALA A 4 -13.38 -20.84 36.72
CA ALA A 4 -13.17 -19.57 37.43
C ALA A 4 -11.72 -19.04 37.42
N GLU A 5 -10.77 -19.77 36.82
CA GLU A 5 -9.35 -19.39 36.77
C GLU A 5 -8.91 -18.79 35.42
N ILE A 6 -9.84 -18.67 34.45
CA ILE A 6 -9.63 -17.94 33.21
C ILE A 6 -10.04 -16.48 33.45
N THR A 7 -9.07 -15.63 33.79
CA THR A 7 -9.29 -14.19 33.84
C THR A 7 -9.23 -13.67 32.41
N ASP A 8 -10.30 -13.01 31.95
CA ASP A 8 -10.38 -12.35 30.64
C ASP A 8 -9.50 -11.09 30.68
N GLU A 9 -8.18 -11.29 30.65
CA GLU A 9 -7.22 -10.21 30.51
C GLU A 9 -6.95 -10.00 29.02
N LEU A 10 -7.17 -8.76 28.57
CA LEU A 10 -6.86 -8.37 27.21
C LEU A 10 -5.36 -8.59 26.97
N PRO A 11 -4.95 -9.39 25.97
CA PRO A 11 -3.55 -9.58 25.65
C PRO A 11 -2.86 -8.23 25.42
N GLN A 12 -1.61 -8.07 25.86
CA GLN A 12 -0.87 -6.80 25.77
C GLN A 12 -0.83 -6.25 24.33
N GLU A 13 -0.74 -7.13 23.33
CA GLU A 13 -0.79 -6.80 21.90
C GLU A 13 -2.14 -6.21 21.42
N LEU A 14 -3.23 -6.42 22.18
CA LEU A 14 -4.58 -5.91 21.91
C LEU A 14 -4.91 -4.67 22.74
N ASN A 15 -4.01 -4.21 23.61
CA ASN A 15 -4.23 -3.03 24.43
C ASN A 15 -4.14 -1.73 23.60
N VAL A 16 -5.25 -1.34 22.98
CA VAL A 16 -5.39 -0.15 22.12
C VAL A 16 -4.99 1.15 22.85
N SER A 17 -4.98 1.15 24.19
CA SER A 17 -4.57 2.31 24.98
C SER A 17 -3.05 2.54 25.04
N GLU A 18 -2.23 1.52 24.74
CA GLU A 18 -0.75 1.62 24.76
C GLU A 18 -0.15 2.07 23.42
N TYR A 19 -0.87 1.90 22.31
CA TYR A 19 -0.42 2.34 20.98
C TYR A 19 -1.42 3.33 20.34
N VAL A 20 -1.36 4.58 20.78
CA VAL A 20 -2.00 5.76 20.14
C VAL A 20 -1.03 6.47 19.19
N GLY A 21 -0.16 5.71 18.51
CA GLY A 21 0.67 6.24 17.43
C GLY A 21 -0.16 6.49 16.16
N PRO A 22 0.23 7.42 15.28
CA PRO A 22 -0.40 7.56 13.98
C PRO A 22 -0.40 6.20 13.27
N TYR A 23 -1.55 5.79 12.73
CA TYR A 23 -1.64 4.55 11.96
C TYR A 23 -0.69 4.65 10.75
N LEU A 24 0.37 3.85 10.74
CA LEU A 24 1.40 3.89 9.72
C LEU A 24 1.04 2.97 8.57
N PHE A 25 0.64 3.55 7.44
CA PHE A 25 0.37 2.77 6.24
C PHE A 25 1.65 2.15 5.65
N PRO A 26 1.57 0.94 5.07
CA PRO A 26 2.69 0.32 4.38
C PRO A 26 3.23 1.21 3.26
N ASN A 27 4.44 1.75 3.46
CA ASN A 27 5.09 2.58 2.46
C ASN A 27 5.87 1.72 1.45
N ASN A 28 5.63 1.97 0.17
CA ASN A 28 6.28 1.24 -0.91
C ASN A 28 7.77 1.62 -1.08
N SER A 29 8.24 2.67 -0.39
CA SER A 29 9.66 3.02 -0.27
C SER A 29 10.52 1.86 0.27
N ARG A 30 9.93 0.91 1.03
CA ARG A 30 10.62 -0.29 1.54
C ARG A 30 11.20 -1.18 0.44
N ARG A 31 10.74 -1.09 -0.81
CA ARG A 31 11.33 -1.79 -1.96
C ARG A 31 12.79 -1.39 -2.26
N ARG A 32 13.26 -0.26 -1.70
CA ARG A 32 14.66 0.14 -1.80
C ARG A 32 15.59 -0.80 -1.03
N ILE A 33 15.12 -1.47 0.02
CA ILE A 33 15.92 -2.43 0.80
C ILE A 33 16.33 -3.63 -0.06
N PRO A 34 15.42 -4.42 -0.65
CA PRO A 34 15.82 -5.51 -1.54
C PRO A 34 16.57 -4.99 -2.79
N ALA A 35 16.27 -3.79 -3.29
CA ALA A 35 17.02 -3.19 -4.39
C ALA A 35 18.51 -2.99 -4.05
N ILE A 36 18.82 -2.48 -2.85
CA ILE A 36 20.20 -2.34 -2.36
C ILE A 36 20.86 -3.72 -2.24
N ILE A 37 20.14 -4.73 -1.73
CA ILE A 37 20.66 -6.10 -1.61
C ILE A 37 21.03 -6.66 -2.99
N TYR A 38 20.14 -6.54 -3.97
CA TYR A 38 20.41 -6.98 -5.34
C TYR A 38 21.57 -6.22 -5.98
N LEU A 39 21.65 -4.90 -5.76
CA LEU A 39 22.77 -4.10 -6.28
C LEU A 39 24.10 -4.52 -5.65
N SER A 40 24.10 -4.80 -4.34
CA SER A 40 25.29 -5.27 -3.62
C SER A 40 25.74 -6.63 -4.13
N ALA A 41 24.80 -7.56 -4.33
CA ALA A 41 25.08 -8.86 -4.92
C ALA A 41 25.61 -8.74 -6.36
N ALA A 42 25.03 -7.84 -7.17
CA ALA A 42 25.51 -7.56 -8.52
C ALA A 42 26.97 -7.05 -8.52
N LEU A 43 27.31 -6.17 -7.57
CA LEU A 43 28.67 -5.68 -7.39
C LEU A 43 29.62 -6.82 -7.02
N VAL A 44 29.25 -7.69 -6.08
CA VAL A 44 30.05 -8.86 -5.71
C VAL A 44 30.28 -9.78 -6.90
N CYS A 45 29.23 -10.12 -7.66
CA CYS A 45 29.37 -10.95 -8.87
C CYS A 45 30.31 -10.31 -9.90
N THR A 46 30.22 -8.99 -10.09
CA THR A 46 31.09 -8.24 -11.01
C THR A 46 32.56 -8.29 -10.55
N VAL A 47 32.81 -8.07 -9.25
CA VAL A 47 34.16 -8.12 -8.68
C VAL A 47 34.75 -9.52 -8.81
N VAL A 48 34.01 -10.56 -8.44
CA VAL A 48 34.46 -11.97 -8.55
C VAL A 48 34.81 -12.30 -10.00
N TRP A 49 33.95 -11.91 -10.95
CA TRP A 49 34.21 -12.10 -12.37
C TRP A 49 35.49 -11.40 -12.84
N ALA A 50 35.73 -10.17 -12.40
CA ALA A 50 36.87 -9.37 -12.83
C ALA A 50 38.21 -9.84 -12.24
N VAL A 51 38.24 -10.25 -10.97
CA VAL A 51 39.50 -10.58 -10.27
C VAL A 51 39.89 -12.05 -10.34
N ALA A 52 38.94 -12.94 -10.59
CA ALA A 52 39.16 -14.39 -10.63
C ALA A 52 38.81 -14.98 -12.00
N ALA A 53 38.97 -14.21 -13.08
CA ALA A 53 38.63 -14.62 -14.44
C ALA A 53 39.39 -15.89 -14.90
N ASP A 54 40.61 -16.09 -14.41
CA ASP A 54 41.43 -17.28 -14.73
C ASP A 54 41.08 -18.51 -13.86
N SER A 55 40.18 -18.37 -12.89
CA SER A 55 39.76 -19.47 -12.03
C SER A 55 38.78 -20.39 -12.75
N PRO A 56 38.95 -21.73 -12.66
CA PRO A 56 37.99 -22.68 -13.23
C PRO A 56 36.60 -22.64 -12.55
N LEU A 57 36.47 -21.96 -11.40
CA LEU A 57 35.19 -21.78 -10.71
C LEU A 57 34.39 -20.57 -11.22
N VAL A 58 35.00 -19.70 -12.04
CA VAL A 58 34.40 -18.47 -12.53
C VAL A 58 34.16 -18.58 -14.02
N ASN A 59 32.97 -18.16 -14.46
CA ASN A 59 32.59 -18.16 -15.87
C ASN A 59 31.73 -16.93 -16.20
N GLY A 60 31.36 -16.78 -17.48
CA GLY A 60 30.52 -15.66 -17.94
C GLY A 60 29.15 -15.55 -17.26
N GLY A 61 28.69 -16.61 -16.60
CA GLY A 61 27.48 -16.60 -15.78
C GLY A 61 27.53 -15.61 -14.63
N PHE A 62 28.70 -15.31 -14.06
CA PHE A 62 28.83 -14.27 -13.03
C PHE A 62 28.50 -12.88 -13.57
N LEU A 63 28.96 -12.56 -14.78
CA LEU A 63 28.63 -11.30 -15.44
C LEU A 63 27.14 -11.25 -15.81
N GLY A 64 26.58 -12.35 -16.31
CA GLY A 64 25.15 -12.46 -16.59
C GLY A 64 24.28 -12.27 -15.33
N ALA A 65 24.67 -12.90 -14.22
CA ALA A 65 24.01 -12.74 -12.93
C ALA A 65 24.10 -11.30 -12.41
N ALA A 66 25.28 -10.67 -12.53
CA ALA A 66 25.47 -9.27 -12.15
C ALA A 66 24.53 -8.34 -12.92
N ILE A 67 24.41 -8.51 -14.24
CA ILE A 67 23.50 -7.71 -15.08
C ILE A 67 22.05 -7.93 -14.67
N ALA A 68 21.62 -9.18 -14.51
CA ALA A 68 20.25 -9.50 -14.12
C ALA A 68 19.91 -8.88 -12.75
N LEU A 69 20.77 -9.05 -11.74
CA LEU A 69 20.60 -8.47 -10.42
C LEU A 69 20.58 -6.94 -10.45
N ALA A 70 21.43 -6.30 -11.27
CA ALA A 70 21.42 -4.86 -11.45
C ALA A 70 20.10 -4.34 -12.07
N VAL A 71 19.52 -5.07 -13.03
CA VAL A 71 18.21 -4.76 -13.61
C VAL A 71 17.11 -4.86 -12.55
N PHE A 72 17.09 -5.92 -11.75
CA PHE A 72 16.12 -6.06 -10.65
C PHE A 72 16.30 -4.99 -9.57
N ALA A 73 17.54 -4.61 -9.25
CA ALA A 73 17.84 -3.52 -8.34
C ALA A 73 17.26 -2.20 -8.85
N LEU A 74 17.55 -1.85 -10.12
CA LEU A 74 17.02 -0.64 -10.76
C LEU A 74 15.49 -0.63 -10.74
N TYR A 75 14.86 -1.75 -11.09
CA TYR A 75 13.41 -1.88 -11.03
C TYR A 75 12.86 -1.65 -9.62
N GLY A 76 13.50 -2.22 -8.60
CA GLY A 76 13.15 -2.02 -7.19
C GLY A 76 13.25 -0.54 -6.76
N PHE A 77 14.28 0.18 -7.20
CA PHE A 77 14.40 1.63 -6.94
C PHE A 77 13.32 2.45 -7.64
N VAL A 78 13.02 2.16 -8.91
CA VAL A 78 11.97 2.87 -9.67
C VAL A 78 10.59 2.62 -9.05
N CYS A 79 10.32 1.39 -8.61
CA CYS A 79 9.07 1.01 -7.96
C CYS A 79 9.00 1.43 -6.49
N GLY A 80 10.13 1.75 -5.85
CA GLY A 80 10.22 2.20 -4.44
C GLY A 80 9.75 3.64 -4.23
N LYS A 81 8.55 3.94 -4.75
CA LYS A 81 7.91 5.25 -4.67
C LYS A 81 7.28 5.43 -3.30
N GLU A 82 7.46 6.62 -2.75
CA GLU A 82 6.93 6.99 -1.44
C GLU A 82 5.47 7.41 -1.56
N LEU A 83 4.65 6.96 -0.60
CA LEU A 83 3.31 7.49 -0.39
C LEU A 83 3.45 8.88 0.26
N LYS A 84 2.98 9.92 -0.43
CA LYS A 84 3.08 11.31 0.01
C LYS A 84 1.77 11.89 0.51
N ILE A 85 0.67 11.46 -0.09
CA ILE A 85 -0.68 11.88 0.30
C ILE A 85 -1.15 10.90 1.36
N ASP A 86 -1.47 11.42 2.53
CA ASP A 86 -2.02 10.60 3.61
C ASP A 86 -3.51 10.28 3.37
N GLU A 87 -4.07 9.45 4.23
CA GLU A 87 -5.48 9.04 4.13
C GLU A 87 -6.43 10.24 4.26
N SER A 88 -6.12 11.18 5.14
CA SER A 88 -7.00 12.31 5.46
C SER A 88 -7.08 13.28 4.29
N ASP A 89 -5.93 13.63 3.70
CA ASP A 89 -5.83 14.45 2.50
C ASP A 89 -6.54 13.77 1.33
N ALA A 90 -6.36 12.46 1.15
CA ALA A 90 -7.03 11.72 0.09
C ALA A 90 -8.55 11.72 0.26
N LEU A 91 -9.06 11.58 1.49
CA LEU A 91 -10.48 11.68 1.81
C LEU A 91 -11.04 13.07 1.46
N VAL A 92 -10.32 14.15 1.82
CA VAL A 92 -10.72 15.53 1.47
C VAL A 92 -10.79 15.71 -0.04
N ILE A 93 -9.78 15.21 -0.78
CA ILE A 93 -9.76 15.25 -2.25
C ILE A 93 -10.97 14.51 -2.83
N ALA A 94 -11.28 13.32 -2.31
CA ALA A 94 -12.39 12.51 -2.80
C ALA A 94 -13.77 13.12 -2.50
N ILE A 95 -13.95 13.72 -1.32
CA ILE A 95 -15.18 14.46 -0.96
C ILE A 95 -15.41 15.61 -1.94
N GLY A 96 -14.35 16.34 -2.31
CA GLY A 96 -14.44 17.42 -3.29
C GLY A 96 -14.82 16.94 -4.71
N ALA A 97 -14.62 15.66 -5.03
CA ALA A 97 -14.84 15.12 -6.36
C ALA A 97 -16.29 14.65 -6.60
N VAL A 98 -16.96 14.09 -5.60
CA VAL A 98 -18.23 13.35 -5.78
C VAL A 98 -19.50 14.20 -6.00
N GLY A 99 -19.48 15.48 -5.63
CA GLY A 99 -20.58 16.42 -5.93
C GLY A 99 -21.88 16.21 -5.13
N PHE A 100 -21.89 15.33 -4.11
CA PHE A 100 -22.99 15.16 -3.16
C PHE A 100 -22.47 15.31 -1.71
N PRO A 101 -23.32 15.66 -0.73
CA PRO A 101 -22.90 15.74 0.67
C PRO A 101 -22.57 14.35 1.22
N VAL A 102 -21.32 14.14 1.62
CA VAL A 102 -20.83 12.84 2.12
C VAL A 102 -21.14 12.68 3.61
N GLY A 103 -21.71 11.53 4.00
CA GLY A 103 -21.92 11.16 5.41
C GLY A 103 -20.84 10.23 5.93
N HIS A 104 -20.63 9.12 5.23
CA HIS A 104 -19.60 8.13 5.56
C HIS A 104 -18.65 7.92 4.38
N ALA A 105 -17.36 7.84 4.68
CA ALA A 105 -16.32 7.53 3.72
C ALA A 105 -15.33 6.54 4.33
N SER A 106 -14.78 5.67 3.50
CA SER A 106 -13.72 4.74 3.86
C SER A 106 -12.64 4.76 2.79
N ALA A 107 -11.38 4.70 3.23
CA ALA A 107 -10.24 4.66 2.33
C ALA A 107 -9.54 3.30 2.42
N GLN A 108 -9.12 2.81 1.27
CA GLN A 108 -8.28 1.62 1.16
C GLN A 108 -7.07 1.93 0.29
N MET A 109 -5.90 1.55 0.79
CA MET A 109 -4.66 1.72 0.04
C MET A 109 -4.44 0.55 -0.91
N GLY A 110 -4.03 0.86 -2.15
CA GLY A 110 -3.61 -0.12 -3.14
C GLY A 110 -2.46 0.39 -4.01
N TRP A 111 -2.13 -0.38 -5.05
CA TRP A 111 -1.10 -0.03 -6.02
C TRP A 111 -1.57 -0.25 -7.44
N ARG A 112 -1.19 0.64 -8.35
CA ARG A 112 -1.55 0.58 -9.77
C ARG A 112 -0.33 0.49 -10.69
N GLY A 113 -0.53 -0.23 -11.80
CA GLY A 113 0.42 -0.34 -12.89
C GLY A 113 1.74 -1.03 -12.53
N TRP A 114 2.61 -1.14 -13.53
CA TRP A 114 3.91 -1.83 -13.42
C TRP A 114 4.83 -1.20 -12.39
N LEU A 115 4.79 0.12 -12.24
CA LEU A 115 5.66 0.85 -11.31
C LEU A 115 5.13 0.87 -9.86
N SER A 116 4.09 0.10 -9.55
CA SER A 116 3.49 0.01 -8.22
C SER A 116 3.22 1.41 -7.63
N ARG A 117 2.52 2.27 -8.39
CA ARG A 117 2.20 3.62 -7.90
C ARG A 117 1.16 3.49 -6.79
N PRO A 118 1.38 4.06 -5.59
CA PRO A 118 0.41 4.01 -4.51
C PRO A 118 -0.86 4.76 -4.92
N THR A 119 -2.02 4.23 -4.56
CA THR A 119 -3.31 4.79 -4.94
C THR A 119 -4.32 4.54 -3.83
N TRP A 120 -5.03 5.59 -3.45
CA TRP A 120 -6.15 5.53 -2.52
C TRP A 120 -7.42 5.20 -3.28
N ARG A 121 -8.14 4.19 -2.80
CA ARG A 121 -9.46 3.79 -3.29
C ARG A 121 -10.45 4.19 -2.21
N ILE A 122 -11.28 5.16 -2.50
CA ILE A 122 -12.14 5.79 -1.50
C ILE A 122 -13.58 5.54 -1.88
N LEU A 123 -14.32 4.91 -0.98
CA LEU A 123 -15.74 4.66 -1.10
C LEU A 123 -16.48 5.67 -0.23
N LEU A 124 -17.42 6.40 -0.83
CA LEU A 124 -18.18 7.48 -0.19
C LEU A 124 -19.67 7.22 -0.34
N TYR A 125 -20.43 7.53 0.71
CA TYR A 125 -21.89 7.46 0.74
C TYR A 125 -22.48 8.82 1.09
N SER A 126 -23.66 9.11 0.56
CA SER A 126 -24.39 10.33 0.90
C SER A 126 -24.82 10.35 2.38
N ASN A 127 -25.22 11.53 2.89
CA ASN A 127 -25.37 11.76 4.32
C ASN A 127 -26.77 11.49 4.90
N GLU A 128 -27.71 11.01 4.08
CA GLU A 128 -29.03 10.60 4.54
C GLU A 128 -28.94 9.32 5.39
N PRO A 129 -29.92 9.06 6.29
CA PRO A 129 -29.94 7.85 7.12
C PRO A 129 -29.86 6.55 6.31
N GLN A 130 -30.46 6.56 5.12
CA GLN A 130 -30.28 5.55 4.09
C GLN A 130 -29.63 6.23 2.89
N PRO A 131 -28.36 5.90 2.56
CA PRO A 131 -27.63 6.63 1.54
C PRO A 131 -28.18 6.32 0.15
N ASP A 132 -28.62 7.35 -0.57
CA ASP A 132 -29.17 7.24 -1.93
C ASP A 132 -28.08 7.30 -3.02
N GLN A 133 -26.90 7.84 -2.71
CA GLN A 133 -25.77 7.96 -3.64
C GLN A 133 -24.53 7.28 -3.09
N ARG A 134 -23.73 6.73 -4.01
CA ARG A 134 -22.44 6.12 -3.73
C ARG A 134 -21.39 6.62 -4.71
N GLY A 135 -20.23 6.99 -4.19
CA GLY A 135 -19.05 7.39 -4.96
C GLY A 135 -17.89 6.43 -4.73
N LEU A 136 -17.17 6.07 -5.79
CA LEU A 136 -15.87 5.42 -5.72
C LEU A 136 -14.84 6.30 -6.42
N VAL A 137 -13.87 6.81 -5.67
CA VAL A 137 -12.84 7.74 -6.18
C VAL A 137 -11.46 7.12 -6.02
N PHE A 138 -10.64 7.21 -7.06
CA PHE A 138 -9.25 6.79 -7.05
C PHE A 138 -8.35 8.02 -7.00
N VAL A 139 -7.55 8.17 -5.94
CA VAL A 139 -6.63 9.30 -5.78
C VAL A 139 -5.18 8.80 -5.82
N ASP A 140 -4.33 9.43 -6.64
CA ASP A 140 -2.91 9.08 -6.72
C ASP A 140 -2.20 9.46 -5.41
N GLY A 141 -1.62 8.47 -4.73
CA GLY A 141 -1.00 8.66 -3.43
C GLY A 141 0.33 9.44 -3.45
N ILE A 142 0.81 9.89 -4.62
CA ILE A 142 2.02 10.70 -4.75
C ILE A 142 1.65 12.15 -5.10
N THR A 143 0.68 12.34 -5.99
CA THR A 143 0.36 13.63 -6.60
C THR A 143 -0.94 14.24 -6.07
N GLY A 144 -1.83 13.44 -5.49
CA GLY A 144 -3.17 13.87 -5.09
C GLY A 144 -4.16 14.01 -6.25
N GLU A 145 -3.76 13.63 -7.47
CA GLU A 145 -4.63 13.68 -8.64
C GLU A 145 -5.77 12.65 -8.52
N VAL A 146 -7.00 13.06 -8.86
CA VAL A 146 -8.12 12.13 -9.04
C VAL A 146 -7.92 11.39 -10.36
N ILE A 147 -7.57 10.11 -10.26
CA ILE A 147 -7.26 9.24 -11.41
C ILE A 147 -8.55 8.81 -12.11
N ASP A 148 -9.56 8.45 -11.32
CA ASP A 148 -10.83 7.96 -11.81
C ASP A 148 -11.92 8.17 -10.75
N GLN A 149 -13.15 8.27 -11.20
CA GLN A 149 -14.31 8.52 -10.35
C GLN A 149 -15.56 7.86 -10.94
N LEU A 150 -16.28 7.14 -10.09
CA LEU A 150 -17.61 6.62 -10.38
C LEU A 150 -18.58 7.15 -9.33
N VAL A 151 -19.61 7.88 -9.78
CA VAL A 151 -20.73 8.30 -8.94
C VAL A 151 -22.00 7.68 -9.51
N GLN A 152 -22.78 7.03 -8.66
CA GLN A 152 -23.99 6.34 -9.06
C GLN A 152 -25.02 6.34 -7.93
N PRO A 153 -26.30 6.10 -8.25
CA PRO A 153 -27.28 5.70 -7.25
C PRO A 153 -26.74 4.52 -6.45
N ASN A 154 -26.97 4.54 -5.14
CA ASN A 154 -26.52 3.47 -4.28
C ASN A 154 -27.25 2.17 -4.64
N PRO A 155 -26.53 1.12 -5.08
CA PRO A 155 -27.17 -0.12 -5.51
C PRO A 155 -27.44 -1.08 -4.33
N GLU A 156 -26.96 -0.74 -3.13
CA GLU A 156 -27.08 -1.57 -1.94
C GLU A 156 -28.44 -1.35 -1.27
N ASP A 157 -29.06 -2.44 -0.83
CA ASP A 157 -30.29 -2.39 -0.03
C ASP A 157 -29.92 -2.30 1.45
N TRP A 158 -30.38 -1.22 2.10
CA TRP A 158 -30.11 -0.92 3.49
C TRP A 158 -31.33 -1.14 4.39
N ALA A 159 -32.46 -1.59 3.83
CA ALA A 159 -33.73 -1.70 4.54
C ALA A 159 -33.68 -2.68 5.73
N ASP A 160 -32.77 -3.67 5.69
CA ASP A 160 -32.70 -4.75 6.68
C ASP A 160 -31.80 -4.46 7.89
N LEU A 161 -31.03 -3.36 7.89
CA LEU A 161 -30.04 -3.07 8.94
C LEU A 161 -30.60 -2.33 10.18
N GLY A 162 -31.89 -2.04 10.20
CA GLY A 162 -32.56 -1.29 11.29
C GLY A 162 -33.53 -2.09 12.16
N ASN A 163 -33.58 -3.41 12.02
CA ASN A 163 -34.58 -4.29 12.65
C ASN A 163 -34.08 -5.10 13.87
N ASP A 164 -32.90 -4.78 14.41
CA ASP A 164 -32.37 -5.40 15.64
C ASP A 164 -32.40 -4.45 16.84
#